data_AF-X1GIT1-F1
#
_entry.id   AF-X1GIT1-F1
#
_cell.length_a   1.000
_cell.length_b   1.000
_cell.length_c   1.000
_cell.angle_alpha   90.00
_cell.angle_beta   90.00
_cell.angle_gamma   90.00
#
_symmetry.space_group_name_H-M   'P 1'
#
loop_
_entity.id
_entity.type
_entity.pdbx_description
1 polymer ?
#
loop_
_entity_poly.entity_id
_entity_poly.type
_entity_poly.pdbx_seq_one_letter_code
_entity_poly.pdbx_strand_id
1 'polypeptide(L)'
;MNNTGISRDTNVEKAVREILKSRARSRIYTYLLRKGGVRTKKIIKGTHLHPSTVRETLSKMYEQPWGQRCFRIYDPDNHIIEFGEPMPTVIKRFSSQGLSIEEIVKKTLMPLEIVKKVLGK
;
A
#
# COMPACT_ATOMS: atom_id res chain seq x y z
N MET A 1 29.32 4.06 11.75
CA MET A 1 28.63 2.74 11.68
C MET A 1 27.27 2.92 12.34
N ASN A 2 26.21 3.20 11.57
CA ASN A 2 24.88 3.42 12.14
C ASN A 2 23.99 2.20 11.87
N ASN A 3 23.82 1.42 12.92
CA ASN A 3 22.98 0.25 13.01
C ASN A 3 21.51 0.69 13.05
N THR A 4 20.86 0.90 11.90
CA THR A 4 19.40 1.07 11.83
C THR A 4 18.74 -0.27 11.55
N GLY A 5 18.94 -1.22 12.47
CA GLY A 5 18.01 -2.33 12.63
C GLY A 5 16.65 -1.76 13.02
N ILE A 6 15.80 -1.48 12.03
CA ILE A 6 14.43 -1.00 12.24
C ILE A 6 13.73 -2.03 13.12
N SER A 7 13.55 -1.68 14.39
CA SER A 7 12.96 -2.53 15.42
C SER A 7 11.63 -3.12 14.92
N ARG A 8 11.47 -4.43 15.11
CA ARG A 8 10.17 -5.10 14.96
C ARG A 8 9.29 -4.57 16.08
N ASP A 9 8.49 -3.55 15.79
CA ASP A 9 7.46 -3.12 16.73
C ASP A 9 6.39 -4.22 16.83
N THR A 10 6.58 -5.11 17.80
CA THR A 10 5.75 -6.29 18.05
C THR A 10 4.34 -5.89 18.45
N ASN A 11 4.14 -4.68 18.95
CA ASN A 11 2.83 -4.17 19.33
C ASN A 11 1.97 -3.88 18.11
N VAL A 12 2.55 -3.27 17.07
CA VAL A 12 1.85 -3.01 15.79
C VAL A 12 1.51 -4.34 15.10
N GLU A 13 2.44 -5.29 15.06
CA GLU A 13 2.18 -6.59 14.42
C GLU A 13 1.13 -7.42 15.17
N LYS A 14 1.10 -7.33 16.51
CA LYS A 14 0.09 -7.97 17.35
C LYS A 14 -1.28 -7.32 17.18
N ALA A 15 -1.35 -5.99 17.19
CA ALA A 15 -2.60 -5.26 16.96
C ALA A 15 -3.19 -5.56 15.57
N VAL A 16 -2.36 -5.51 14.52
CA VAL A 16 -2.78 -5.88 13.16
C VAL A 16 -3.24 -7.35 13.11
N ARG A 17 -2.57 -8.25 13.83
CA ARG A 17 -2.96 -9.66 13.92
C ARG A 17 -4.30 -9.87 14.61
N GLU A 18 -4.57 -9.11 15.65
CA GLU A 18 -5.84 -9.15 16.38
C GLU A 18 -6.98 -8.58 15.52
N ILE A 19 -6.73 -7.47 14.81
CA ILE A 19 -7.73 -6.85 13.91
C ILE A 19 -8.03 -7.74 12.71
N LEU A 20 -7.01 -8.28 12.05
CA LEU A 20 -7.20 -9.04 10.81
C LEU A 20 -7.53 -10.50 11.05
N LYS A 21 -7.46 -10.98 12.31
CA LYS A 21 -7.57 -12.38 12.77
C LYS A 21 -6.87 -13.41 11.87
N SER A 22 -5.88 -12.96 11.12
CA SER A 22 -5.22 -13.73 10.08
C SER A 22 -3.75 -13.37 10.08
N ARG A 23 -2.93 -14.32 10.52
CA ARG A 23 -1.47 -14.20 10.49
C ARG A 23 -0.96 -13.84 9.08
N ALA A 24 -1.65 -14.34 8.06
CA ALA A 24 -1.35 -14.06 6.67
C ALA A 24 -1.56 -12.59 6.30
N ARG A 25 -2.79 -12.11 6.43
CA ARG A 25 -3.16 -10.75 6.06
C ARG A 25 -2.36 -9.71 6.85
N SER A 26 -2.10 -10.02 8.11
CA SER A 26 -1.31 -9.16 9.01
C SER A 26 0.10 -8.95 8.54
N ARG A 27 0.75 -10.04 8.11
CA ARG A 27 2.12 -9.97 7.58
C ARG A 27 2.18 -9.25 6.24
N ILE A 28 1.19 -9.45 5.36
CA ILE A 28 1.08 -8.68 4.11
C ILE A 28 0.99 -7.19 4.43
N TYR A 29 0.10 -6.84 5.36
CA TYR A 29 -0.14 -5.46 5.75
C TYR A 29 1.11 -4.79 6.33
N THR A 30 1.77 -5.40 7.33
CA THR A 30 3.00 -4.84 7.90
C THR A 30 4.11 -4.74 6.86
N TYR A 31 4.19 -5.69 5.94
CA TYR A 31 5.20 -5.69 4.90
C TYR A 31 4.99 -4.58 3.87
N LEU A 32 3.76 -4.37 3.40
CA LEU A 32 3.42 -3.31 2.44
C LEU A 32 3.67 -1.91 3.04
N LEU A 33 3.30 -1.70 4.32
CA LEU A 33 3.61 -0.47 5.05
C LEU A 33 5.11 -0.22 5.16
N ARG A 34 5.91 -1.28 5.43
CA ARG A 34 7.35 -1.17 5.64
C ARG A 34 8.17 -0.96 4.37
N LYS A 35 7.67 -1.37 3.19
CA LYS A 35 8.53 -1.54 2.01
C LYS A 35 8.12 -0.79 0.75
N GLY A 36 7.08 0.05 0.78
CA GLY A 36 6.78 1.07 -0.24
C GLY A 36 7.12 0.68 -1.69
N GLY A 37 6.14 0.17 -2.44
CA GLY A 37 6.30 -0.17 -3.87
C GLY A 37 6.92 -1.55 -4.11
N VAL A 38 6.19 -2.62 -3.77
CA VAL A 38 6.77 -3.98 -3.74
C VAL A 38 6.17 -4.93 -4.78
N ARG A 39 7.05 -5.59 -5.56
CA ARG A 39 6.70 -6.65 -6.52
C ARG A 39 6.29 -7.95 -5.80
N THR A 40 5.37 -8.72 -6.36
CA THR A 40 4.76 -9.94 -5.77
C THR A 40 5.74 -10.93 -5.12
N LYS A 41 6.91 -11.17 -5.74
CA LYS A 41 7.96 -12.06 -5.21
C LYS A 41 8.49 -11.60 -3.84
N LYS A 42 8.59 -10.29 -3.63
CA LYS A 42 9.05 -9.70 -2.37
C LYS A 42 7.97 -9.78 -1.29
N ILE A 43 6.69 -9.68 -1.65
CA ILE A 43 5.55 -9.91 -0.73
C ILE A 43 5.54 -11.36 -0.25
N ILE A 44 5.63 -12.33 -1.17
CA ILE A 44 5.69 -13.76 -0.81
C ILE A 44 6.84 -14.03 0.17
N LYS A 45 8.04 -13.53 -0.13
CA LYS A 45 9.22 -13.71 0.73
C LYS A 45 9.07 -13.01 2.10
N GLY A 46 8.46 -11.83 2.15
CA GLY A 46 8.24 -11.10 3.41
C GLY A 46 7.16 -11.72 4.30
N THR A 47 6.12 -12.30 3.70
CA THR A 47 4.91 -12.78 4.39
C THR A 47 4.91 -14.29 4.60
N HIS A 48 5.77 -15.02 3.89
CA HIS A 48 5.82 -16.48 3.81
C HIS A 48 4.47 -17.09 3.45
N LEU A 49 3.66 -16.36 2.71
CA LEU A 49 2.37 -16.85 2.26
C LEU A 49 2.48 -17.62 0.98
N HIS A 50 1.58 -18.58 0.85
CA HIS A 50 1.43 -19.31 -0.38
C HIS A 50 1.13 -18.31 -1.52
N PRO A 51 1.78 -18.44 -2.68
CA PRO A 51 1.61 -17.50 -3.80
C PRO A 51 0.16 -17.33 -4.27
N SER A 52 -0.72 -18.34 -4.09
CA SER A 52 -2.15 -18.22 -4.44
C SER A 52 -2.87 -17.19 -3.57
N THR A 53 -2.64 -17.17 -2.26
CA THR A 53 -3.25 -16.20 -1.33
C THR A 53 -2.82 -14.76 -1.65
N VAL A 54 -1.54 -14.58 -1.99
CA VAL A 54 -1.02 -13.26 -2.41
C VAL A 54 -1.66 -12.85 -3.74
N ARG A 55 -1.78 -13.77 -4.70
CA ARG A 55 -2.42 -13.51 -5.99
C ARG A 55 -3.90 -13.19 -5.86
N GLU A 56 -4.65 -13.93 -5.04
CA GLU A 56 -6.08 -13.70 -4.80
C GLU A 56 -6.34 -12.32 -4.17
N THR A 57 -5.48 -11.91 -3.23
CA THR A 57 -5.59 -10.59 -2.60
C THR A 57 -5.28 -9.48 -3.60
N LEU A 58 -4.22 -9.64 -4.41
CA LEU A 58 -3.86 -8.66 -5.44
C LEU A 58 -4.87 -8.62 -6.60
N SER A 59 -5.50 -9.75 -6.96
CA SER A 59 -6.50 -9.80 -8.02
C SER A 59 -7.81 -9.11 -7.66
N LYS A 60 -8.05 -8.89 -6.36
CA LYS A 60 -9.20 -8.13 -5.84
C LYS A 60 -8.89 -6.64 -5.69
N MET A 61 -7.69 -6.18 -6.04
CA MET A 61 -7.43 -4.74 -6.09
C MET A 61 -8.24 -4.09 -7.21
N TYR A 62 -8.81 -2.93 -6.92
CA TYR A 62 -9.52 -2.10 -7.88
C TYR A 62 -8.96 -0.68 -7.84
N GLU A 63 -9.17 0.08 -8.92
CA GLU A 63 -8.70 1.46 -9.04
C GLU A 63 -9.87 2.43 -8.77
N GLN A 64 -9.63 3.42 -7.91
CA GLN A 64 -10.56 4.52 -7.65
C GLN A 64 -10.59 5.49 -8.84
N PRO A 65 -11.63 6.33 -8.99
CA PRO A 65 -11.72 7.30 -10.09
C PRO A 65 -10.52 8.26 -10.19
N TRP A 66 -9.91 8.62 -9.05
CA TRP A 66 -8.70 9.44 -8.98
C TRP A 66 -7.40 8.66 -9.16
N GLY A 67 -7.50 7.38 -9.54
CA GLY A 67 -6.38 6.54 -9.94
C GLY A 67 -5.67 5.81 -8.81
N GLN A 68 -6.12 5.92 -7.57
CA GLN A 68 -5.56 5.20 -6.43
C GLN A 68 -5.98 3.73 -6.47
N ARG A 69 -5.04 2.80 -6.35
CA ARG A 69 -5.39 1.37 -6.25
C ARG A 69 -5.68 1.01 -4.80
N CYS A 70 -6.79 0.31 -4.58
CA CYS A 70 -7.24 -0.11 -3.28
C CYS A 70 -7.57 -1.61 -3.26
N PHE A 71 -7.58 -2.22 -2.08
CA PHE A 71 -8.27 -3.48 -1.83
C PHE A 71 -9.06 -3.41 -0.53
N ARG A 72 -10.10 -4.24 -0.42
CA ARG A 72 -10.94 -4.34 0.77
C ARG A 72 -10.80 -5.71 1.39
N ILE A 73 -10.87 -5.75 2.71
CA ILE A 73 -11.10 -6.97 3.48
C ILE A 73 -12.21 -6.70 4.49
N TYR A 74 -12.86 -7.76 4.93
CA TYR A 74 -13.76 -7.71 6.08
C TYR A 74 -12.97 -7.99 7.35
N ASP A 75 -13.21 -7.19 8.37
CA ASP A 75 -12.84 -7.53 9.74
C ASP A 75 -13.79 -8.63 10.28
N PRO A 76 -13.55 -9.14 11.49
CA PRO A 76 -14.36 -10.21 12.09
C PRO A 76 -15.80 -9.82 12.41
N ASP A 77 -16.07 -8.53 12.56
CA ASP A 77 -17.40 -7.98 12.84
C ASP A 77 -18.09 -7.55 11.53
N ASN A 78 -17.52 -7.96 10.38
CA ASN A 78 -17.99 -7.70 9.02
C ASN A 78 -17.94 -6.21 8.60
N HIS A 79 -17.12 -5.40 9.26
CA HIS A 79 -16.81 -4.06 8.76
C HIS A 79 -15.83 -4.14 7.58
N ILE A 80 -16.02 -3.24 6.62
CA ILE A 80 -15.10 -3.11 5.48
C ILE A 80 -13.89 -2.28 5.91
N ILE A 81 -12.71 -2.88 5.83
CA ILE A 81 -11.43 -2.17 5.92
C ILE A 81 -10.86 -2.02 4.51
N GLU A 82 -10.70 -0.78 4.06
CA GLU A 82 -10.11 -0.45 2.76
C GLU A 82 -8.64 -0.01 2.92
N PHE A 83 -7.78 -0.56 2.08
CA PHE A 83 -6.36 -0.19 2.01
C PHE A 83 -6.05 0.37 0.63
N GLY A 84 -5.65 1.64 0.59
CA GLY A 84 -5.24 2.33 -0.63
C GLY A 84 -3.73 2.51 -0.77
N GLU A 85 -3.26 2.60 -2.01
CA GLU A 85 -1.92 3.12 -2.33
C GLU A 85 -1.75 4.51 -1.69
N PRO A 86 -0.60 4.82 -1.06
CA PRO A 86 -0.33 6.18 -0.61
C PRO A 86 -0.38 7.16 -1.79
N MET A 87 -1.07 8.29 -1.64
CA MET A 87 -1.20 9.29 -2.71
C MET A 87 0.14 9.76 -3.31
N PRO A 88 1.24 9.94 -2.53
CA PRO A 88 2.55 10.23 -3.11
C PRO A 88 3.06 9.15 -4.08
N THR A 89 2.72 7.89 -3.84
CA THR A 89 3.05 6.78 -4.76
C THR A 89 2.22 6.85 -6.03
N VAL A 90 0.94 7.20 -5.95
CA VAL A 90 0.06 7.42 -7.12
C VAL A 90 0.60 8.57 -7.97
N ILE A 91 0.95 9.70 -7.36
CA ILE A 91 1.53 10.87 -8.05
C ILE A 91 2.84 10.49 -8.77
N LYS A 92 3.75 9.79 -8.08
CA LYS A 92 5.01 9.33 -8.70
C LYS A 92 4.77 8.35 -9.84
N ARG A 93 3.79 7.45 -9.70
CA ARG A 93 3.40 6.52 -10.77
C ARG A 93 2.89 7.28 -11.99
N PHE A 94 1.99 8.24 -11.83
CA PHE A 94 1.49 9.03 -12.97
C PHE A 94 2.59 9.86 -13.64
N SER A 95 3.48 10.47 -12.86
CA SER A 95 4.63 11.17 -13.44
C SER A 95 5.53 10.21 -14.23
N SER A 96 5.78 8.98 -13.73
CA SER A 96 6.56 7.97 -14.46
C SER A 96 5.86 7.44 -15.72
N GLN A 97 4.55 7.62 -15.83
CA GLN A 97 3.75 7.29 -17.02
C GLN A 97 3.72 8.45 -18.03
N GLY A 98 4.40 9.56 -17.76
CA GLY A 98 4.50 10.70 -18.67
C GLY A 98 3.43 11.77 -18.49
N LEU A 99 2.55 11.66 -17.48
CA LEU A 99 1.56 12.71 -17.23
C LEU A 99 2.24 14.00 -16.76
N SER A 100 1.76 15.13 -17.24
CA SER A 100 2.17 16.46 -16.78
C SER A 100 1.69 16.73 -15.34
N ILE A 101 2.25 17.76 -14.69
CA ILE A 101 1.83 18.15 -13.33
C ILE A 101 0.35 18.52 -13.33
N GLU A 102 -0.10 19.25 -14.34
CA GLU A 102 -1.47 19.72 -14.52
C GLU A 102 -2.43 18.53 -14.71
N GLU A 103 -2.04 17.55 -15.52
CA GLU A 103 -2.81 16.30 -15.70
C GLU A 103 -2.90 15.50 -14.40
N ILE A 104 -1.81 15.43 -13.63
CA ILE A 104 -1.79 14.74 -12.33
C ILE A 104 -2.71 15.44 -11.34
N VAL A 105 -2.65 16.77 -11.24
CA VAL A 105 -3.54 17.56 -10.37
C VAL A 105 -4.99 17.32 -10.75
N LYS A 106 -5.33 17.42 -12.05
CA LYS A 106 -6.70 17.20 -12.53
C LYS A 106 -7.20 15.77 -12.26
N LYS A 107 -6.34 14.77 -12.45
CA LYS A 107 -6.72 13.36 -12.28
C LYS A 107 -6.84 12.95 -10.82
N THR A 108 -5.88 13.36 -9.99
CA THR A 108 -5.83 12.96 -8.57
C THR A 108 -6.67 13.85 -7.67
N LEU A 109 -7.08 15.02 -8.16
CA LEU A 109 -7.71 16.10 -7.38
C LEU A 109 -6.84 16.61 -6.21
N MET A 110 -5.55 16.26 -6.20
CA MET A 110 -4.61 16.73 -5.20
C MET A 110 -4.17 18.17 -5.51
N PRO A 111 -3.99 19.02 -4.49
CA PRO A 111 -3.51 20.39 -4.69
C PRO A 111 -2.17 20.41 -5.43
N LEU A 112 -1.99 21.40 -6.32
CA LEU A 112 -0.78 21.59 -7.11
C LEU A 112 0.50 21.59 -6.26
N GLU A 113 0.45 22.26 -5.11
CA GLU A 113 1.56 22.36 -4.17
C GLU A 113 2.00 20.99 -3.65
N ILE A 114 1.04 20.10 -3.36
CA ILE A 114 1.35 18.74 -2.90
C ILE A 114 1.96 17.92 -4.03
N VAL A 115 1.42 18.03 -5.24
CA VAL A 115 1.95 17.33 -6.42
C VAL A 115 3.40 17.76 -6.69
N LYS A 116 3.66 19.07 -6.70
CA LYS A 116 5.00 19.66 -6.85
C LYS A 116 5.96 19.19 -5.77
N LYS A 117 5.55 19.28 -4.50
CA LYS A 117 6.33 18.81 -3.34
C LYS A 117 6.68 17.32 -3.43
N VAL A 118 5.75 16.47 -3.84
CA VAL A 118 5.99 15.02 -3.99
C VAL A 118 6.98 14.72 -5.12
N LEU A 119 6.95 15.51 -6.19
CA LEU A 119 7.81 15.36 -7.37
C LEU A 119 9.15 16.10 -7.25
N GLY A 120 9.33 16.94 -6.23
CA GLY A 120 10.54 17.75 -6.05
C GLY A 120 10.68 18.85 -7.11
N LYS A 121 9.56 19.47 -7.50
CA LYS A 121 9.48 20.54 -8.51
C LYS A 121 8.82 21.79 -7.94
#